data_AF-L7F8U7-F1
#
_entry.id   AF-L7F8U7-F1
#
_cell.length_a   1.000
_cell.length_b   1.000
_cell.length_c   1.000
_cell.angle_alpha   90.00
_cell.angle_beta   90.00
_cell.angle_gamma   90.00
#
_symmetry.space_group_name_H-M   'P 1'
#
loop_
_entity.id
_entity.type
_entity.pdbx_description
1 polymer ?
#
loop_
_entity_poly.entity_id
_entity_poly.type
_entity_poly.pdbx_seq_one_letter_code
_entity_poly.pdbx_strand_id
1 'polypeptide(L)'
;MSDLNLPAVDTVVKTAATYGRDLAERIIWTFLGGTTAVVVASGPADMFHASFWQAAGTGGVAAVISLVKGLAARWRGATNSASTAKGV
;
A
#
# COMPACT_ATOMS: atom_id res chain seq x y z
N MET A 1 -14.48 37.33 -13.63
CA MET A 1 -14.27 35.96 -14.16
C MET A 1 -13.20 35.35 -13.29
N SER A 2 -13.52 34.28 -12.56
CA SER A 2 -12.53 33.59 -11.74
C SER A 2 -11.66 32.74 -12.65
N ASP A 3 -10.40 33.11 -12.84
CA ASP A 3 -9.44 32.29 -13.55
C ASP A 3 -9.30 30.96 -12.81
N LEU A 4 -9.80 29.89 -13.43
CA LEU A 4 -9.71 28.54 -12.91
C LEU A 4 -8.24 28.11 -13.05
N ASN A 5 -7.43 28.36 -12.01
CA ASN A 5 -6.01 28.00 -11.97
C ASN A 5 -5.86 26.47 -11.83
N LEU A 6 -6.02 25.76 -12.95
CA LEU A 6 -5.83 24.32 -13.01
C LEU A 6 -4.33 23.99 -13.14
N PRO A 7 -3.83 22.97 -12.42
CA PRO A 7 -2.44 22.54 -12.56
C PRO A 7 -2.17 22.04 -13.98
N ALA A 8 -0.94 22.24 -14.45
CA ALA A 8 -0.49 21.73 -15.74
C ALA A 8 -0.69 20.21 -15.83
N VAL A 9 -1.10 19.71 -17.00
CA VAL A 9 -1.41 18.29 -17.24
C VAL A 9 -0.22 17.39 -16.87
N ASP A 10 1.01 17.83 -17.18
CA ASP A 10 2.24 17.11 -16.81
C ASP A 10 2.39 16.91 -15.30
N THR A 11 1.94 17.87 -14.50
CA THR A 11 1.97 17.78 -13.03
C THR A 11 1.00 16.71 -12.55
N VAL A 12 -0.21 16.66 -13.11
CA VAL A 12 -1.22 15.64 -12.75
C VAL A 12 -0.73 14.24 -13.07
N VAL A 13 -0.12 14.04 -14.25
CA VAL A 13 0.39 12.73 -14.69
C VAL A 13 1.54 12.27 -13.79
N LYS A 14 2.51 13.15 -13.49
CA LYS A 14 3.64 12.82 -12.61
C LYS A 14 3.15 12.46 -11.21
N THR A 15 2.21 13.21 -10.66
CA THR A 15 1.63 12.92 -9.33
C THR A 15 0.91 11.57 -9.32
N ALA A 16 0.15 11.24 -10.36
CA ALA A 16 -0.52 9.94 -10.46
C ALA A 16 0.50 8.78 -10.53
N ALA A 17 1.58 8.95 -11.28
CA ALA A 17 2.64 7.95 -11.38
C ALA A 17 3.36 7.72 -10.04
N THR A 18 3.74 8.79 -9.34
CA THR A 18 4.36 8.70 -8.01
C THR A 18 3.43 8.04 -6.99
N TYR A 19 2.15 8.42 -6.99
CA TYR A 19 1.14 7.77 -6.13
C TYR A 19 1.00 6.27 -6.43
N GLY A 20 0.97 5.89 -7.70
CA GLY A 20 0.86 4.50 -8.11
C GLY A 20 2.06 3.66 -7.65
N ARG A 21 3.28 4.22 -7.77
CA ARG A 21 4.50 3.56 -7.29
C ARG A 21 4.48 3.36 -5.77
N ASP A 22 4.18 4.41 -5.01
CA ASP A 22 4.11 4.32 -3.54
C ASP A 22 3.06 3.30 -3.08
N LEU A 23 1.88 3.30 -3.71
CA LEU A 23 0.82 2.34 -3.40
C LEU A 23 1.28 0.91 -3.70
N ALA A 24 1.93 0.67 -4.83
CA ALA A 24 2.46 -0.64 -5.19
C ALA A 24 3.52 -1.12 -4.21
N GLU A 25 4.49 -0.27 -3.86
CA GLU A 25 5.52 -0.57 -2.86
C GLU A 25 4.89 -0.94 -1.52
N ARG A 26 3.90 -0.17 -1.05
CA ARG A 26 3.23 -0.46 0.21
C ARG A 26 2.50 -1.80 0.19
N ILE A 27 1.82 -2.15 -0.90
CA ILE A 27 1.12 -3.43 -1.05
C ILE A 27 2.12 -4.58 -0.99
N ILE A 28 3.23 -4.48 -1.73
CA ILE A 28 4.28 -5.51 -1.75
C ILE A 28 4.88 -5.68 -0.35
N TRP A 29 5.27 -4.60 0.31
CA TRP A 29 5.84 -4.68 1.65
C TRP A 29 4.84 -5.15 2.71
N THR A 30 3.56 -4.80 2.57
CA THR A 30 2.52 -5.33 3.47
C THR A 30 2.33 -6.83 3.26
N PHE A 31 2.30 -7.28 2.00
CA PHE A 31 2.19 -8.70 1.68
C PHE A 31 3.37 -9.50 2.25
N LEU A 32 4.60 -9.04 1.98
CA LEU A 32 5.82 -9.68 2.47
C LEU A 32 5.87 -9.66 4.00
N GLY A 33 5.63 -8.51 4.62
CA GLY A 33 5.62 -8.38 6.08
C GLY A 33 4.56 -9.26 6.76
N GLY A 34 3.35 -9.31 6.22
CA GLY A 34 2.28 -10.18 6.72
C GLY A 34 2.59 -11.65 6.56
N THR A 35 3.16 -12.05 5.42
CA THR A 35 3.60 -13.43 5.15
C THR A 35 4.73 -13.83 6.11
N THR A 36 5.76 -12.99 6.25
CA THR A 36 6.88 -13.23 7.15
C THR A 36 6.43 -13.27 8.60
N ALA A 37 5.50 -12.42 9.03
CA ALA A 37 4.98 -12.43 10.39
C ALA A 37 4.35 -13.78 10.75
N VAL A 38 3.58 -14.37 9.83
CA VAL A 38 2.98 -15.71 10.04
C VAL A 38 4.05 -16.79 10.08
N VAL A 39 5.02 -16.75 9.16
CA VAL A 39 6.13 -17.72 9.13
C VAL A 39 6.98 -17.66 10.40
N VAL A 40 7.22 -16.48 10.95
CA VAL A 40 7.94 -16.33 12.22
C VAL A 40 7.08 -16.79 13.40
N ALA A 41 5.78 -16.52 13.39
CA ALA A 41 4.88 -16.86 14.47
C ALA A 41 4.56 -18.36 14.56
N SER A 42 4.62 -19.13 13.46
CA SER A 42 4.37 -20.57 13.46
C SER A 42 5.48 -21.38 14.17
N GLY A 43 6.66 -20.80 14.39
CA GLY A 43 7.74 -21.42 15.16
C GLY A 43 8.36 -22.67 14.52
N PRO A 44 9.53 -23.13 15.00
CA PRO A 44 10.35 -24.12 14.29
C PRO A 44 9.68 -25.48 14.05
N ALA A 45 8.74 -25.87 14.92
CA ALA A 45 8.06 -27.16 14.87
C ALA A 45 6.89 -27.19 13.86
N ASP A 46 6.27 -26.04 13.58
CA ASP A 46 5.08 -25.94 12.73
C ASP A 46 5.34 -25.10 11.47
N MET A 47 6.54 -24.51 11.31
CA MET A 47 6.93 -23.73 10.13
C MET A 47 6.84 -24.49 8.80
N PHE A 48 6.98 -25.81 8.83
CA PHE A 48 6.83 -26.68 7.65
C PHE A 48 5.43 -27.29 7.49
N HIS A 49 4.54 -27.07 8.47
CA HIS A 49 3.16 -27.56 8.49
C HIS A 49 2.12 -26.44 8.35
N ALA A 50 2.45 -25.22 8.77
CA ALA A 50 1.79 -24.00 8.36
C ALA A 50 1.86 -23.96 6.83
N SER A 51 0.72 -24.22 6.20
CA SER A 51 0.68 -24.36 4.75
C SER A 51 1.17 -23.04 4.13
N PHE A 52 2.01 -23.13 3.10
CA PHE A 52 2.43 -21.97 2.30
C PHE A 52 1.23 -21.06 1.97
N TRP A 53 0.07 -21.67 1.71
CA TRP A 53 -1.21 -21.01 1.46
C TRP A 53 -1.78 -20.21 2.63
N GLN A 54 -1.59 -20.63 3.89
CA GLN A 54 -1.99 -19.84 5.05
C GLN A 54 -1.12 -18.59 5.23
N ALA A 55 0.20 -18.74 5.05
CA ALA A 55 1.13 -17.61 5.14
C ALA A 55 0.88 -16.60 4.01
N ALA A 56 0.81 -17.09 2.75
CA ALA A 56 0.50 -16.26 1.59
C ALA A 56 -0.91 -15.66 1.66
N GLY A 57 -1.90 -16.42 2.15
CA GLY A 57 -3.28 -15.95 2.35
C GLY A 57 -3.36 -14.81 3.36
N THR A 58 -2.65 -14.93 4.48
CA THR A 58 -2.62 -13.87 5.50
C THR A 58 -1.91 -12.62 5.01
N GLY A 59 -0.75 -12.78 4.35
CA GLY A 59 -0.08 -11.68 3.67
C GLY A 59 -0.97 -10.99 2.63
N GLY A 60 -1.72 -11.78 1.85
CA GLY A 60 -2.69 -11.29 0.88
C GLY A 60 -3.81 -10.47 1.52
N VAL A 61 -4.42 -10.96 2.61
CA VAL A 61 -5.45 -10.23 3.36
C VAL A 61 -4.89 -8.92 3.91
N ALA A 62 -3.70 -8.95 4.51
CA ALA A 62 -3.04 -7.74 5.01
C ALA A 62 -2.81 -6.71 3.89
N ALA A 63 -2.36 -7.17 2.71
CA ALA A 63 -2.14 -6.33 1.55
C ALA A 63 -3.45 -5.70 1.02
N VAL A 64 -4.55 -6.46 0.98
CA VAL A 64 -5.88 -5.95 0.60
C VAL A 64 -6.36 -4.89 1.59
N ILE A 65 -6.22 -5.12 2.90
CA ILE A 65 -6.56 -4.13 3.92
C ILE A 65 -5.73 -2.85 3.75
N SER A 66 -4.43 -2.98 3.48
CA SER A 66 -3.54 -1.85 3.21
C SER A 66 -3.93 -1.11 1.93
N LEU A 67 -4.31 -1.81 0.87
CA LEU A 67 -4.82 -1.21 -0.37
C LEU A 67 -6.10 -0.41 -0.10
N VAL A 68 -7.10 -1.02 0.54
CA VAL A 68 -8.38 -0.37 0.88
C VAL A 68 -8.13 0.88 1.74
N LYS A 69 -7.24 0.78 2.74
CA LYS A 69 -6.85 1.93 3.58
C LYS A 69 -6.22 3.06 2.76
N GLY A 70 -5.36 2.73 1.79
CA GLY A 70 -4.75 3.73 0.88
C GLY A 70 -5.75 4.44 0.01
N LEU A 71 -6.66 3.68 -0.59
CA LEU A 71 -7.73 4.23 -1.42
C LEU A 71 -8.66 5.13 -0.60
N ALA A 72 -9.02 4.70 0.62
CA ALA A 72 -9.81 5.50 1.54
C ALA A 72 -9.09 6.79 1.97
N ALA A 73 -7.77 6.73 2.19
CA ALA A 73 -6.97 7.91 2.53
C ALA A 73 -6.94 8.93 1.37
N ARG A 74 -6.86 8.45 0.11
CA ARG A 74 -6.97 9.32 -1.07
C ARG A 74 -8.34 9.97 -1.19
N TRP A 75 -9.42 9.25 -0.88
CA TRP A 75 -10.78 9.81 -0.93
C TRP A 75 -11.08 10.83 0.18
N ARG A 76 -10.41 10.75 1.34
CA ARG A 76 -10.60 11.72 2.44
C ARG A 76 -9.73 12.98 2.35
N GLY A 77 -9.06 13.23 1.22
CA GLY A 77 -8.46 14.55 0.94
C GLY A 77 -6.95 14.66 1.13
N ALA A 78 -6.20 13.55 1.20
CA ALA A 78 -4.75 13.59 1.03
C ALA A 78 -4.41 13.71 -0.47
N THR A 79 -4.57 14.92 -0.99
CA THR A 79 -4.24 15.26 -2.38
C THR A 79 -2.71 15.36 -2.49
N ASN A 80 -2.12 14.40 -3.22
CA ASN A 80 -0.73 14.36 -3.73
C ASN A 80 0.35 13.62 -2.92
N SER A 81 0.03 12.72 -1.98
CA SER A 81 1.01 11.74 -1.47
C SER A 81 0.32 10.55 -0.81
N ALA A 82 0.76 9.33 -1.14
CA ALA A 82 0.31 8.10 -0.45
C ALA A 82 1.15 7.78 0.81
N SER A 83 2.00 8.73 1.22
CA SER A 83 2.76 8.75 2.47
C SER A 83 2.18 9.78 3.46
N THR A 84 2.12 9.40 4.75
CA THR A 84 1.83 10.31 5.88
C THR A 84 3.02 11.18 6.26
N ALA A 85 4.18 10.99 5.64
CA ALA A 85 5.25 11.97 5.74
C ALA A 85 4.87 13.18 4.88
N LYS A 86 4.78 14.34 5.52
CA LYS A 86 4.82 15.62 4.79
C LYS A 86 6.07 15.57 3.91
N GLY A 87 5.87 15.56 2.59
CA GLY A 87 6.95 15.85 1.66
C GLY A 87 7.53 17.20 2.06
N VAL A 88 8.83 17.22 2.31
CA VAL A 88 9.62 18.46 2.42
C VAL A 88 9.54 19.25 1.13
#